data_AF-A0A3E1ESG6-F1
#
_entry.id   AF-A0A3E1ESG6-F1
#
_cell.length_a   1.000
_cell.length_b   1.000
_cell.length_c   1.000
_cell.angle_alpha   90.00
_cell.angle_beta   90.00
_cell.angle_gamma   90.00
#
_symmetry.space_group_name_H-M   'P 1'
#
loop_
_entity.id
_entity.type
_entity.pdbx_description
1 polymer ?
#
loop_
_entity_poly.entity_id
_entity_poly.type
_entity_poly.pdbx_seq_one_letter_code
_entity_poly.pdbx_strand_id
1 'polypeptide(L)'
;MTSIVDTNVILVANGQHSDVDPECVAECALRLQNLMTNGRIALDDAYEILLEYQNKTLPKSGNRPGDAFVKWALQNNRTVSKCDLVPLEVHPERGYVSFPDDPQLKAFDPPDRKFVAVSAAHPDHPPILQAADSKWLAWEPSLKQHGVEVQFLCPDDIRRFRDNKAGK
;
A
#
# COMPACT_ATOMS: atom_id res chain seq x y z
N MET A 1 10.40 -12.27 -2.73
CA MET A 1 9.88 -11.48 -1.59
C MET A 1 8.53 -10.94 -1.99
N THR A 2 7.52 -11.15 -1.15
CA THR A 2 6.14 -10.65 -1.35
C THR A 2 6.01 -9.27 -0.67
N SER A 3 5.27 -8.35 -1.27
CA SER A 3 4.98 -7.04 -0.67
C SER A 3 3.52 -6.64 -0.92
N ILE A 4 2.98 -5.81 -0.04
CA ILE A 4 1.68 -5.17 -0.22
C ILE A 4 1.94 -3.76 -0.72
N VAL A 5 1.18 -3.29 -1.71
CA VAL A 5 1.40 -1.96 -2.30
C VAL A 5 0.25 -1.06 -1.89
N ASP A 6 0.53 0.02 -1.16
CA ASP A 6 -0.50 1.02 -0.91
C ASP A 6 -0.83 1.79 -2.21
N THR A 7 -2.10 2.18 -2.38
CA THR A 7 -2.55 2.94 -3.57
C THR A 7 -1.76 4.24 -3.76
N ASN A 8 -1.29 4.88 -2.68
CA ASN A 8 -0.46 6.08 -2.74
C ASN A 8 0.85 5.86 -3.50
N VAL A 9 1.48 4.67 -3.43
CA VAL A 9 2.69 4.34 -4.20
C VAL A 9 2.40 4.39 -5.70
N ILE A 10 1.24 3.87 -6.10
CA ILE A 10 0.80 3.82 -7.50
C ILE A 10 0.53 5.24 -8.03
N LEU A 11 -0.15 6.06 -7.23
CA LEU A 11 -0.47 7.45 -7.60
C LEU A 11 0.78 8.33 -7.67
N VAL A 12 1.70 8.18 -6.73
CA VAL A 12 2.99 8.88 -6.75
C VAL A 12 3.82 8.48 -7.96
N ALA A 13 3.93 7.18 -8.27
CA ALA A 13 4.62 6.71 -9.47
C ALA A 13 4.02 7.24 -10.78
N ASN A 14 2.73 7.58 -10.78
CA ASN A 14 2.04 8.22 -11.90
C ASN A 14 2.21 9.75 -11.95
N GLY A 15 2.93 10.35 -11.01
CA GLY A 15 3.05 11.81 -10.88
C GLY A 15 1.73 12.50 -10.50
N GLN A 16 0.80 11.77 -9.86
CA GLN A 16 -0.53 12.28 -9.50
C GLN A 16 -0.57 12.90 -8.10
N HIS A 17 0.59 13.16 -7.51
CA HIS A 17 0.75 13.85 -6.24
C HIS A 17 1.63 15.08 -6.48
N SER A 18 1.05 16.29 -6.44
CA SER A 18 1.74 17.51 -6.89
C SER A 18 2.92 17.92 -6.02
N ASP A 19 2.93 17.47 -4.77
CA ASP A 19 3.82 18.01 -3.75
C ASP A 19 5.00 17.10 -3.41
N VAL A 20 5.19 15.97 -4.09
CA VAL A 20 6.33 15.05 -3.84
C VAL A 20 7.56 15.39 -4.68
N ASP A 21 8.73 15.02 -4.18
CA ASP A 21 9.99 15.18 -4.90
C ASP A 21 10.04 14.27 -6.14
N PRO A 22 10.63 14.70 -7.27
CA PRO A 22 10.88 13.84 -8.41
C PRO A 22 11.62 12.53 -8.08
N GLU A 23 12.51 12.53 -7.08
CA GLU A 23 13.19 11.32 -6.60
C GLU A 23 12.20 10.32 -5.98
N CYS A 24 11.19 10.80 -5.25
CA CYS A 24 10.12 9.97 -4.71
C CYS A 24 9.28 9.31 -5.81
N VAL A 25 8.96 10.05 -6.87
CA VAL A 25 8.27 9.51 -8.06
C VAL A 25 9.11 8.40 -8.71
N ALA A 26 10.42 8.63 -8.87
CA ALA A 26 11.34 7.68 -9.47
C ALA A 26 11.48 6.40 -8.62
N GLU A 27 11.64 6.52 -7.30
CA GLU A 27 11.75 5.36 -6.40
C GLU A 27 10.46 4.54 -6.39
N CYS A 28 9.29 5.19 -6.36
CA CYS A 28 8.01 4.48 -6.47
C CYS A 28 7.90 3.72 -7.80
N ALA A 29 8.25 4.36 -8.92
CA ALA A 29 8.23 3.70 -10.23
C ALA A 29 9.20 2.50 -10.30
N LEU A 30 10.42 2.66 -9.79
CA LEU A 30 11.44 1.60 -9.75
C LEU A 30 10.98 0.42 -8.88
N ARG A 31 10.40 0.70 -7.72
CA ARG A 31 9.87 -0.32 -6.81
C ARG A 31 8.76 -1.14 -7.46
N LEU A 32 7.81 -0.48 -8.13
CA LEU A 32 6.74 -1.17 -8.87
C LEU A 32 7.31 -2.03 -10.01
N GLN A 33 8.30 -1.52 -10.75
CA GLN A 33 8.98 -2.27 -11.82
C GLN A 33 9.68 -3.54 -11.28
N ASN A 34 10.36 -3.42 -10.15
CA ASN A 34 11.02 -4.55 -9.50
C ASN A 34 10.04 -5.63 -9.04
N LEU A 35 8.86 -5.24 -8.53
CA LEU A 35 7.81 -6.19 -8.17
C LEU A 35 7.28 -6.95 -9.40
N MET A 36 7.01 -6.25 -10.50
CA MET A 36 6.51 -6.88 -11.72
C MET A 36 7.49 -7.92 -12.29
N THR A 37 8.79 -7.59 -12.27
CA THR A 37 9.85 -8.41 -12.86
C THR A 37 10.27 -9.55 -11.94
N ASN A 38 10.66 -9.23 -10.71
CA ASN A 38 11.37 -10.13 -9.79
C ASN A 38 10.61 -10.44 -8.49
N GLY A 39 9.53 -9.73 -8.22
CA GLY A 39 8.79 -9.82 -6.97
C GLY A 39 7.45 -10.56 -7.06
N ARG A 40 6.73 -10.48 -5.94
CA ARG A 40 5.37 -10.97 -5.74
C ARG A 40 4.58 -9.92 -4.97
N ILE A 41 3.27 -9.89 -5.15
CA ILE A 41 2.37 -9.03 -4.37
C ILE A 41 1.42 -9.86 -3.52
N ALA A 42 0.94 -9.30 -2.42
CA ALA A 42 -0.20 -9.85 -1.67
C ALA A 42 -1.43 -8.96 -1.86
N LEU A 43 -2.58 -9.58 -2.05
CA LEU A 43 -3.88 -8.92 -2.25
C LEU A 43 -4.94 -9.61 -1.37
N ASP A 44 -6.03 -8.91 -1.10
CA ASP A 44 -7.22 -9.53 -0.49
C ASP A 44 -7.93 -10.44 -1.50
N ASP A 45 -8.61 -11.48 -1.01
CA ASP A 45 -9.37 -12.40 -1.83
C ASP A 45 -10.74 -11.85 -2.29
N ALA A 46 -11.21 -10.76 -1.66
CA ALA A 46 -12.47 -10.09 -1.95
C ALA A 46 -12.38 -9.03 -3.08
N TYR A 47 -11.19 -8.83 -3.66
CA TYR A 47 -10.92 -7.90 -4.77
C TYR A 47 -11.00 -6.40 -4.38
N GLU A 48 -11.06 -6.04 -3.11
CA GLU A 48 -11.18 -4.66 -2.63
C GLU A 48 -9.97 -3.80 -3.00
N ILE A 49 -8.75 -4.34 -2.86
CA ILE A 49 -7.51 -3.63 -3.20
C ILE A 49 -7.44 -3.35 -4.71
N LEU A 50 -7.72 -4.36 -5.54
CA LEU A 50 -7.69 -4.19 -6.99
C LEU A 50 -8.78 -3.23 -7.47
N LEU A 51 -9.96 -3.28 -6.86
CA LEU A 51 -11.04 -2.34 -7.16
C LEU A 51 -10.63 -0.90 -6.83
N GLU A 52 -9.97 -0.67 -5.70
CA GLU A 52 -9.43 0.64 -5.36
C GLU A 52 -8.40 1.12 -6.40
N TYR A 53 -7.45 0.27 -6.78
CA TYR A 53 -6.48 0.61 -7.82
C TYR A 53 -7.17 1.03 -9.12
N GLN A 54 -8.16 0.24 -9.58
CA GLN A 54 -8.90 0.53 -10.80
C GLN A 54 -9.66 1.85 -10.73
N ASN A 55 -10.20 2.21 -9.57
CA ASN A 55 -10.95 3.45 -9.37
C ASN A 55 -10.05 4.69 -9.31
N LYS A 56 -8.78 4.53 -8.93
CA LYS A 56 -7.83 5.62 -8.74
C LYS A 56 -6.86 5.81 -9.92
N THR A 57 -6.84 4.88 -10.87
CA THR A 57 -5.89 4.86 -12.00
C THR A 57 -6.59 4.64 -13.34
N LEU A 58 -5.81 4.69 -14.44
CA LEU A 58 -6.33 4.48 -15.79
C LEU A 58 -5.64 3.28 -16.46
N PRO A 59 -5.74 2.05 -15.92
CA PRO A 59 -4.91 0.91 -16.35
C PRO A 59 -5.19 0.42 -17.78
N LYS A 60 -6.32 0.84 -18.39
CA LYS A 60 -6.70 0.46 -19.75
C LYS A 60 -6.10 1.36 -20.83
N SER A 61 -5.82 2.62 -20.51
CA SER A 61 -5.39 3.65 -21.47
C SER A 61 -4.13 4.40 -21.06
N GLY A 62 -3.71 4.31 -19.81
CA GLY A 62 -2.53 4.96 -19.26
C GLY A 62 -1.23 4.25 -19.65
N ASN A 63 -0.17 5.04 -19.83
CA ASN A 63 1.19 4.58 -20.12
C ASN A 63 2.17 4.89 -18.97
N ARG A 64 1.66 5.31 -17.82
CA ARG A 64 2.46 5.68 -16.64
C ARG A 64 2.86 4.45 -15.81
N PRO A 65 3.93 4.51 -15.00
CA PRO A 65 4.44 3.35 -14.26
C PRO A 65 3.40 2.69 -13.35
N GLY A 66 2.61 3.48 -12.61
CA GLY A 66 1.54 2.97 -11.76
C GLY A 66 0.40 2.33 -12.55
N ASP A 67 -0.03 2.94 -13.66
CA ASP A 67 -1.05 2.36 -14.55
C ASP A 67 -0.59 0.98 -15.11
N ALA A 68 0.69 0.88 -15.48
CA ALA A 68 1.30 -0.38 -15.94
C ALA A 68 1.34 -1.45 -14.83
N PHE A 69 1.67 -1.06 -13.59
CA PHE A 69 1.62 -1.96 -12.45
C PHE A 69 0.21 -2.48 -12.17
N VAL A 70 -0.81 -1.61 -12.19
CA VAL A 70 -2.21 -2.03 -11.98
C VAL A 70 -2.64 -3.00 -13.06
N LYS A 71 -2.31 -2.74 -14.33
CA LYS A 71 -2.57 -3.68 -15.43
C LYS A 71 -1.89 -5.04 -15.19
N TRP A 72 -0.63 -5.04 -14.76
CA TRP A 72 0.09 -6.27 -14.43
C TRP A 72 -0.55 -7.02 -13.26
N ALA A 73 -0.96 -6.32 -12.19
CA ALA A 73 -1.61 -6.93 -11.03
C ALA A 73 -2.95 -7.59 -11.42
N LEU A 74 -3.76 -6.90 -12.23
CA LEU A 74 -5.02 -7.45 -12.77
C LEU A 74 -4.81 -8.73 -13.59
N GLN A 75 -3.71 -8.81 -14.34
CA GLN A 75 -3.38 -9.98 -15.17
C GLN A 75 -2.78 -11.13 -14.38
N ASN A 76 -2.18 -10.86 -13.20
CA ASN A 76 -1.40 -11.83 -12.43
C ASN A 76 -1.99 -12.18 -11.06
N ASN A 77 -3.16 -11.64 -10.69
CA ASN A 77 -3.79 -11.87 -9.38
C ASN A 77 -4.16 -13.34 -9.07
N ARG A 78 -4.10 -14.23 -10.05
CA ARG A 78 -4.30 -15.69 -9.90
C ARG A 78 -3.02 -16.50 -10.17
N THR A 79 -1.92 -15.84 -10.48
CA THR A 79 -0.65 -16.49 -10.76
C THR A 79 0.11 -16.67 -9.46
N VAL A 80 0.13 -17.89 -8.91
CA VAL A 80 0.76 -18.20 -7.60
C VAL A 80 2.20 -17.71 -7.51
N SER A 81 2.99 -17.78 -8.59
CA SER A 81 4.37 -17.28 -8.58
C SER A 81 4.50 -15.75 -8.52
N LYS A 82 3.40 -14.99 -8.65
CA LYS A 82 3.35 -13.53 -8.68
C LYS A 82 2.42 -12.89 -7.65
N CYS A 83 1.40 -13.61 -7.19
CA CYS A 83 0.40 -13.08 -6.27
C CYS A 83 0.05 -14.11 -5.19
N ASP A 84 0.02 -13.64 -3.95
CA ASP A 84 -0.61 -14.31 -2.81
C ASP A 84 -2.00 -13.69 -2.60
N LEU A 85 -3.06 -14.49 -2.65
CA LEU A 85 -4.41 -14.05 -2.28
C LEU A 85 -4.65 -14.42 -0.83
N VAL A 86 -4.94 -13.41 -0.01
CA VAL A 86 -5.08 -13.54 1.44
C VAL A 86 -6.56 -13.46 1.80
N PRO A 87 -7.13 -14.54 2.36
CA PRO A 87 -8.50 -14.53 2.84
C PRO A 87 -8.68 -13.57 4.00
N LEU A 88 -9.62 -12.64 3.88
CA LEU A 88 -9.96 -11.69 4.94
C LEU A 88 -11.37 -11.93 5.47
N GLU A 89 -11.49 -12.04 6.80
CA GLU A 89 -12.77 -12.06 7.48
C GLU A 89 -13.17 -10.65 7.92
N VAL A 90 -14.42 -10.26 7.62
CA VAL A 90 -14.95 -8.94 7.96
C VAL A 90 -15.22 -8.82 9.46
N HIS A 91 -14.88 -7.67 10.03
CA HIS A 91 -15.19 -7.32 11.42
C HIS A 91 -16.01 -6.02 11.46
N PRO A 92 -17.11 -5.96 12.24
CA PRO A 92 -18.03 -4.81 12.22
C PRO A 92 -17.40 -3.47 12.62
N GLU A 93 -16.49 -3.46 13.57
CA GLU A 93 -15.85 -2.22 14.06
C GLU A 93 -14.49 -1.93 13.42
N ARG A 94 -13.61 -2.94 13.39
CA ARG A 94 -12.25 -2.85 12.84
C ARG A 94 -12.20 -2.94 11.31
N GLY A 95 -13.26 -3.36 10.64
CA GLY A 95 -13.27 -3.63 9.20
C GLY A 95 -12.88 -5.08 8.91
N TYR A 96 -11.77 -5.55 9.48
CA TYR A 96 -11.29 -6.93 9.32
C TYR A 96 -10.87 -7.55 10.65
N VAL A 97 -11.05 -8.87 10.80
CA VAL A 97 -10.66 -9.62 12.00
C VAL A 97 -9.14 -9.57 12.22
N SER A 98 -8.37 -9.62 11.13
CA SER A 98 -6.91 -9.55 11.14
C SER A 98 -6.34 -8.13 11.32
N PHE A 99 -7.15 -7.08 11.22
CA PHE A 99 -6.69 -5.72 11.53
C PHE A 99 -6.44 -5.61 13.05
N PRO A 100 -5.29 -5.11 13.54
CA PRO A 100 -4.98 -5.15 14.97
C PRO A 100 -6.05 -4.50 15.86
N ASP A 101 -6.38 -5.16 16.96
CA ASP A 101 -7.26 -4.61 18.00
C ASP A 101 -6.43 -3.75 18.96
N ASP A 102 -6.16 -2.52 18.53
CA ASP A 102 -5.34 -1.55 19.27
C ASP A 102 -6.07 -0.19 19.36
N PRO A 103 -6.29 0.36 20.57
CA PRO A 103 -6.87 1.69 20.74
C PRO A 103 -6.13 2.80 19.98
N GLN A 104 -4.81 2.68 19.80
CA GLN A 104 -3.98 3.63 19.05
C GLN A 104 -4.25 3.59 17.53
N LEU A 105 -4.81 2.48 17.04
CA LEU A 105 -5.20 2.30 15.64
C LEU A 105 -6.70 2.54 15.41
N LYS A 106 -7.46 2.96 16.44
CA LYS A 106 -8.89 3.25 16.31
C LYS A 106 -9.19 4.36 15.29
N ALA A 107 -8.29 5.35 15.20
CA ALA A 107 -8.38 6.46 14.26
C ALA A 107 -7.73 6.15 12.89
N PHE A 108 -7.29 4.91 12.65
CA PHE A 108 -6.72 4.51 11.36
C PHE A 108 -7.75 4.63 10.24
N ASP A 109 -7.33 5.19 9.11
CA ASP A 109 -8.20 5.46 7.96
C ASP A 109 -8.91 4.18 7.50
N PRO A 110 -10.25 4.11 7.53
CA PRO A 110 -11.00 2.88 7.25
C PRO A 110 -10.67 2.23 5.89
N PRO A 111 -10.52 2.97 4.77
CA PRO A 111 -10.15 2.37 3.49
C PRO A 111 -8.79 1.67 3.53
N ASP A 112 -7.83 2.17 4.31
CA ASP A 112 -6.46 1.66 4.31
C ASP A 112 -6.30 0.41 5.18
N ARG A 113 -7.31 0.08 6.01
CA ARG A 113 -7.28 -1.07 6.92
C ARG A 113 -7.09 -2.39 6.19
N LYS A 114 -7.53 -2.50 4.93
CA LYS A 114 -7.36 -3.71 4.10
C LYS A 114 -5.90 -4.05 3.88
N PHE A 115 -5.02 -3.07 3.68
CA PHE A 115 -3.59 -3.32 3.49
C PHE A 115 -2.94 -3.89 4.76
N VAL A 116 -3.28 -3.33 5.92
CA VAL A 116 -2.86 -3.82 7.24
C VAL A 116 -3.41 -5.24 7.48
N ALA A 117 -4.68 -5.46 7.18
CA ALA A 117 -5.34 -6.75 7.34
C ALA A 117 -4.70 -7.86 6.48
N VAL A 118 -4.33 -7.55 5.22
CA VAL A 118 -3.59 -8.48 4.35
C VAL A 118 -2.21 -8.80 4.94
N SER A 119 -1.48 -7.79 5.43
CA SER A 119 -0.15 -8.02 6.04
C SER A 119 -0.25 -8.90 7.29
N ALA A 120 -1.19 -8.61 8.18
CA ALA A 120 -1.37 -9.33 9.44
C ALA A 120 -1.90 -10.76 9.26
N ALA A 121 -2.71 -11.03 8.23
CA ALA A 121 -3.25 -12.36 7.94
C ALA A 121 -2.29 -13.24 7.11
N HIS A 122 -1.34 -12.64 6.39
CA HIS A 122 -0.40 -13.39 5.56
C HIS A 122 0.67 -14.08 6.43
N PRO A 123 0.98 -15.38 6.23
CA PRO A 123 1.93 -16.13 7.07
C PRO A 123 3.32 -15.49 7.20
N ASP A 124 3.81 -14.90 6.10
CA ASP A 124 5.13 -14.24 6.06
C ASP A 124 5.12 -12.77 6.50
N HIS A 125 3.96 -12.20 6.88
CA HIS A 125 3.82 -10.78 7.26
C HIS A 125 4.55 -9.80 6.33
N PRO A 126 4.23 -9.78 5.02
CA PRO A 126 4.96 -8.99 4.05
C PRO A 126 4.80 -7.50 4.34
N PRO A 127 5.84 -6.68 4.07
CA PRO A 127 5.78 -5.26 4.33
C PRO A 127 4.78 -4.56 3.42
N ILE A 128 4.19 -3.48 3.94
CA ILE A 128 3.34 -2.55 3.21
C ILE A 128 4.22 -1.44 2.66
N LEU A 129 4.31 -1.35 1.34
CA LEU A 129 4.99 -0.27 0.66
C LEU A 129 4.10 0.96 0.68
N GLN A 130 4.63 2.05 1.20
CA GLN A 130 3.92 3.31 1.39
C GLN A 130 4.79 4.45 0.82
N ALA A 131 4.20 5.40 0.09
CA ALA A 131 4.97 6.46 -0.54
C ALA A 131 5.12 7.70 0.35
N ALA A 132 4.16 8.63 0.31
CA ALA A 132 4.31 9.95 0.92
C ALA A 132 3.18 10.37 1.86
N ASP A 133 2.21 9.50 2.12
CA ASP A 133 1.18 9.78 3.14
C ASP A 133 1.74 9.78 4.59
N SER A 134 2.09 10.98 5.04
CA SER A 134 2.54 11.27 6.41
C SER A 134 1.65 10.77 7.56
N LYS A 135 0.35 10.48 7.35
CA LYS A 135 -0.51 9.94 8.42
C LYS A 135 0.00 8.60 8.94
N TRP A 136 0.56 7.77 8.05
CA TRP A 136 1.09 6.45 8.38
C TRP A 136 2.26 6.51 9.38
N LEU A 137 2.99 7.62 9.47
CA LEU A 137 4.04 7.80 10.49
C LEU A 137 3.50 7.71 11.92
N ALA A 138 2.29 8.21 12.16
CA ALA A 138 1.71 8.20 13.50
C ALA A 138 1.26 6.78 13.90
N TRP A 139 0.96 5.92 12.92
CA TRP A 139 0.49 4.56 13.13
C TRP A 139 1.59 3.51 13.09
N GLU A 140 2.71 3.77 12.40
CA GLU A 140 3.82 2.82 12.24
C GLU A 140 4.32 2.20 13.56
N PRO A 141 4.50 2.96 14.66
CA PRO A 141 4.97 2.37 15.91
C PRO A 141 4.00 1.33 16.47
N SER A 142 2.69 1.57 16.37
CA SER A 142 1.66 0.64 16.82
C SER A 142 1.53 -0.55 15.87
N LEU A 143 1.54 -0.31 14.56
CA LEU A 143 1.53 -1.38 13.55
C LEU A 143 2.70 -2.36 13.74
N LYS A 144 3.90 -1.82 14.00
CA LYS A 144 5.10 -2.61 14.23
C LYS A 144 5.02 -3.48 15.49
N GLN A 145 4.34 -3.03 16.54
CA GLN A 145 4.09 -3.85 17.74
C GLN A 145 3.23 -5.09 17.43
N HIS A 146 2.41 -5.01 16.38
CA HIS A 146 1.59 -6.13 15.90
C HIS A 146 2.22 -6.87 14.70
N GLY A 147 3.52 -6.68 14.46
CA GLY A 147 4.25 -7.38 13.40
C GLY A 147 3.94 -6.89 11.98
N VAL A 148 3.25 -5.75 11.83
CA VAL A 148 2.97 -5.14 10.54
C VAL A 148 4.08 -4.14 10.22
N GLU A 149 4.93 -4.48 9.25
CA GLU A 149 6.00 -3.60 8.78
C GLU A 149 5.49 -2.64 7.69
N VAL A 150 5.79 -1.36 7.84
CA VAL A 150 5.53 -0.33 6.83
C VAL A 150 6.87 0.14 6.26
N GLN A 151 7.06 -0.04 4.95
CA GLN A 151 8.24 0.42 4.23
C GLN A 151 7.92 1.73 3.50
N PHE A 152 8.42 2.83 4.04
CA PHE A 152 8.31 4.15 3.43
C PHE A 152 9.32 4.32 2.29
N LEU A 153 8.82 4.54 1.07
CA LEU A 153 9.64 4.74 -0.13
C LEU A 153 10.15 6.18 -0.25
N CYS A 154 9.47 7.15 0.35
CA CYS A 154 9.80 8.57 0.25
C CYS A 154 10.00 9.21 1.64
N PRO A 155 11.00 8.78 2.41
CA PRO A 155 11.17 9.20 3.80
C PRO A 155 11.37 10.73 3.97
N ASP A 156 11.99 11.40 3.00
CA ASP A 156 12.23 12.84 3.05
C ASP A 156 10.94 13.65 2.83
N ASP A 157 10.11 13.25 1.87
CA ASP A 157 8.79 13.87 1.64
C ASP A 157 7.85 13.66 2.82
N ILE A 158 7.85 12.46 3.39
CA ILE A 158 7.08 12.13 4.58
C ILE A 158 7.45 13.02 5.76
N ARG A 159 8.75 13.25 6.00
CA ARG A 159 9.23 14.15 7.06
C ARG A 159 8.78 15.59 6.80
N ARG A 160 8.96 16.08 5.57
CA ARG A 160 8.56 17.44 5.16
C ARG A 160 7.06 17.67 5.37
N PHE A 161 6.21 16.72 5.00
CA PHE A 161 4.76 16.85 5.18
C PHE A 161 4.32 16.81 6.64
N ARG A 162 5.01 16.02 7.49
CA ARG A 162 4.75 16.04 8.93
C ARG A 162 5.06 17.41 9.53
N ASP A 163 6.21 17.97 9.20
CA ASP A 163 6.67 19.23 9.79
C ASP A 163 5.76 20.40 9.35
N ASN A 164 5.28 20.39 8.10
CA ASN A 164 4.30 21.36 7.61
C ASN A 164 2.92 21.26 8.30
N LYS A 165 2.53 20.08 8.80
CA LYS A 165 1.30 19.89 9.58
C LYS A 165 1.45 20.28 11.05
N ALA A 166 2.65 20.15 11.62
CA ALA A 166 2.94 20.53 13.00
C ALA A 166 3.08 22.05 13.21
N GLY A 167 3.31 22.81 12.13
CA GLY A 167 3.43 24.27 12.14
C GLY A 167 2.13 25.05 11.93
N LYS A 168 0.96 24.39 11.93
CA LYS A 168 -0.37 24.99 11.87
C LYS A 168 -1.14 24.72 13.16
#